data_AF-A0A1Y2Q7V9-F1
#
_entry.id   AF-A0A1Y2Q7V9-F1
#
_cell.length_a   1.000
_cell.length_b   1.000
_cell.length_c   1.000
_cell.angle_alpha   90.00
_cell.angle_beta   90.00
_cell.angle_gamma   90.00
#
_symmetry.space_group_name_H-M   'P 1'
#
loop_
_entity.id
_entity.type
_entity.pdbx_description
1 polymer ?
#
loop_
_entity_poly.entity_id
_entity_poly.type
_entity_poly.pdbx_seq_one_letter_code
_entity_poly.pdbx_strand_id
1 'polypeptide(L)'
;MTDQRPSARKVEATTVSLSALAATDGDEIAPEAMIEDEDAVARTEAAASDYLAEGAVSQLIHAYVDQLRKVGVEALRRRPRVKAVVRGEGPRFKTVDSAELEKLEARLSRDREIVERRVFDGATLDEVSLATGVTKERVRQITRQATKLLTEIAAEAPRFAVMADKARRTMPPARPRRSGTAKVPLLPDPGALHNRLAHVEAIEAERASYATPVLPVAQLVLH
;
A
#
# COMPACT_ATOMS: atom_id res chain seq x y z
N MET A 1 35.48 35.58 -34.12
CA MET A 1 35.58 34.70 -35.30
C MET A 1 34.44 35.07 -36.23
N THR A 2 34.74 35.60 -37.41
CA THR A 2 33.76 36.01 -38.43
C THR A 2 33.26 34.77 -39.17
N ASP A 3 31.94 34.65 -39.30
CA ASP A 3 31.30 33.56 -40.03
C ASP A 3 31.73 33.62 -41.52
N GLN A 4 32.37 32.54 -41.99
CA GLN A 4 32.90 32.39 -43.36
C GLN A 4 31.86 31.81 -44.33
N ARG A 5 30.61 31.65 -43.90
CA ARG A 5 29.56 31.12 -44.76
C ARG A 5 29.26 32.10 -45.91
N PRO A 6 29.24 31.64 -47.18
CA PRO A 6 28.94 32.49 -48.32
C PRO A 6 27.51 33.06 -48.21
N SER A 7 27.35 34.34 -48.57
CA SER A 7 26.06 35.03 -48.48
C SER A 7 25.04 34.43 -49.45
N ALA A 8 23.75 34.42 -49.08
CA ALA A 8 22.67 33.82 -49.88
C ALA A 8 22.63 34.32 -51.33
N ARG A 9 22.97 35.60 -51.55
CA ARG A 9 23.06 36.21 -52.88
C ARG A 9 24.20 35.66 -53.74
N LYS A 10 25.30 35.21 -53.12
CA LYS A 10 26.46 34.62 -53.83
C LYS A 10 26.19 33.19 -54.28
N VAL A 11 25.23 32.51 -53.65
CA VAL A 11 24.87 31.11 -53.95
C VAL A 11 23.56 31.00 -54.74
N GLU A 12 23.01 32.11 -55.23
CA GLU A 12 21.72 32.16 -55.94
C GLU A 12 20.60 31.42 -55.17
N ALA A 13 20.62 31.51 -53.83
CA ALA A 13 19.68 30.79 -53.00
C ALA A 13 18.27 31.37 -53.19
N THR A 14 17.34 30.54 -53.66
CA THR A 14 15.93 30.90 -53.79
C THR A 14 15.21 30.59 -52.48
N THR A 15 14.60 31.62 -51.88
CA THR A 15 13.80 31.45 -50.66
C THR A 15 12.42 30.92 -51.03
N VAL A 16 12.10 29.71 -50.59
CA VAL A 16 10.74 29.14 -50.72
C VAL A 16 10.08 29.18 -49.35
N SER A 17 8.92 29.84 -49.25
CA SER A 17 8.10 29.80 -48.04
C SER A 17 7.44 28.43 -47.92
N LEU A 18 7.43 27.84 -46.72
CA LEU A 18 6.79 26.54 -46.47
C LEU A 18 5.31 26.51 -46.91
N SER A 19 4.61 27.63 -46.79
CA SER A 19 3.23 27.81 -47.26
C SER A 19 3.07 27.80 -48.79
N ALA A 20 4.15 28.02 -49.56
CA ALA A 20 4.13 27.93 -51.02
C ALA A 20 4.28 26.48 -51.53
N LEU A 21 4.79 25.57 -50.69
CA LEU A 21 4.85 24.13 -50.98
C LEU A 21 3.52 23.42 -50.68
N ALA A 22 2.64 24.02 -49.89
CA ALA A 22 1.34 23.43 -49.53
C ALA A 22 0.20 23.80 -50.49
N ALA A 23 0.47 24.64 -51.50
CA ALA A 23 -0.53 25.23 -52.40
C ALA A 23 -0.40 24.71 -53.84
N THR A 24 -0.06 23.43 -54.02
CA THR A 24 -0.15 22.73 -55.30
C THR A 24 -1.50 22.01 -55.40
N ASP A 25 -2.23 22.34 -56.45
CA ASP A 25 -3.61 21.94 -56.71
C ASP A 25 -3.66 20.44 -57.07
N GLY A 26 -4.25 19.62 -56.20
CA GLY A 26 -4.68 18.24 -56.46
C GLY A 26 -3.61 17.15 -56.32
N ASP A 27 -3.81 16.25 -55.35
CA ASP A 27 -3.09 14.98 -55.10
C ASP A 27 -1.70 14.99 -54.43
N GLU A 28 -1.13 16.13 -54.05
CA GLU A 28 0.11 16.13 -53.25
C GLU A 28 -0.22 15.99 -51.75
N ILE A 29 0.25 14.89 -51.15
CA ILE A 29 0.14 14.61 -49.71
C ILE A 29 0.78 15.78 -48.95
N ALA A 30 0.02 16.41 -48.05
CA ALA A 30 0.52 17.50 -47.23
C ALA A 30 1.87 17.12 -46.57
N PRO A 31 2.86 18.02 -46.49
CA PRO A 31 4.18 17.69 -45.94
C PRO A 31 4.12 17.17 -44.49
N GLU A 32 3.07 17.53 -43.75
CA GLU A 32 2.79 17.00 -42.41
C GLU A 32 2.38 15.51 -42.45
N ALA A 33 1.70 15.05 -43.49
CA ALA A 33 1.34 13.65 -43.71
C ALA A 33 2.49 12.82 -44.32
N MET A 34 3.58 13.46 -44.75
CA MET A 34 4.84 12.80 -45.09
C MET A 34 5.75 12.59 -43.88
N ILE A 35 5.50 13.28 -42.76
CA ILE A 35 6.24 13.15 -41.52
C ILE A 35 5.49 12.16 -40.62
N GLU A 36 5.91 10.90 -40.64
CA GLU A 36 5.38 9.88 -39.75
C GLU A 36 5.98 10.07 -38.35
N ASP A 37 5.12 10.29 -37.35
CA ASP A 37 5.51 10.32 -35.95
C ASP A 37 5.44 8.89 -35.39
N GLU A 38 6.59 8.21 -35.41
CA GLU A 38 6.74 6.81 -34.98
C GLU A 38 6.25 6.58 -33.53
N ASP A 39 6.29 7.61 -32.69
CA ASP A 39 5.89 7.55 -31.28
C ASP A 39 4.41 7.93 -31.06
N ALA A 40 3.70 8.43 -32.07
CA ALA A 40 2.32 8.92 -31.91
C ALA A 40 1.40 7.82 -31.37
N VAL A 41 1.48 6.62 -31.95
CA VAL A 41 0.67 5.47 -31.50
C VAL A 41 1.02 5.11 -30.06
N ALA A 42 2.31 4.95 -29.74
CA ALA A 42 2.75 4.60 -28.40
C ALA A 42 2.30 5.62 -27.35
N ARG A 43 2.40 6.93 -27.64
CA ARG A 43 1.93 7.98 -26.73
C ARG A 43 0.41 7.96 -26.57
N THR A 44 -0.34 7.71 -27.64
CA THR A 44 -1.81 7.62 -27.56
C THR A 44 -2.26 6.40 -26.77
N GLU A 45 -1.62 5.24 -26.95
CA GLU A 45 -1.92 4.02 -26.19
C GLU A 45 -1.57 4.18 -24.71
N ALA A 46 -0.42 4.80 -24.41
CA ALA A 46 -0.04 5.11 -23.04
C ALA A 46 -1.06 6.05 -22.37
N ALA A 47 -1.42 7.15 -23.03
CA ALA A 47 -2.41 8.09 -22.51
C ALA A 47 -3.80 7.45 -22.34
N ALA A 48 -4.23 6.60 -23.27
CA ALA A 48 -5.49 5.86 -23.16
C ALA A 48 -5.44 4.86 -22.00
N SER A 49 -4.31 4.18 -21.81
CA SER A 49 -4.11 3.27 -20.68
C SER A 49 -4.19 4.02 -19.35
N ASP A 50 -3.54 5.17 -19.24
CA ASP A 50 -3.55 6.00 -18.02
C ASP A 50 -4.96 6.50 -17.70
N TYR A 51 -5.70 6.98 -18.70
CA TYR A 51 -7.09 7.40 -18.55
C TYR A 51 -8.00 6.27 -18.05
N LEU A 52 -7.87 5.07 -18.62
CA LEU A 52 -8.63 3.90 -18.18
C LEU A 52 -8.22 3.44 -16.77
N ALA A 53 -6.94 3.55 -16.42
CA ALA A 53 -6.44 3.22 -15.08
C ALA A 53 -7.02 4.17 -14.03
N GLU A 54 -7.03 5.48 -14.29
CA GLU A 54 -7.60 6.49 -13.39
C GLU A 54 -9.11 6.23 -13.14
N GLY A 55 -9.86 5.94 -14.22
CA GLY A 55 -11.27 5.57 -14.11
C GLY A 55 -11.49 4.29 -13.29
N ALA A 56 -10.65 3.28 -13.48
CA ALA A 56 -10.72 2.03 -12.72
C ALA A 56 -10.41 2.23 -11.23
N VAL A 57 -9.39 3.03 -10.92
CA VAL A 57 -9.00 3.40 -9.55
C VAL A 57 -10.16 4.12 -8.84
N SER A 58 -10.74 5.13 -9.49
CA SER A 58 -11.90 5.86 -8.96
C SER A 58 -13.08 4.92 -8.66
N GLN A 59 -13.44 4.03 -9.58
CA GLN A 59 -14.52 3.05 -9.36
C GLN A 59 -14.23 2.08 -8.22
N LEU A 60 -12.97 1.66 -8.07
CA LEU A 60 -12.56 0.75 -7.00
C LEU A 60 -12.64 1.43 -5.63
N ILE A 61 -12.19 2.68 -5.52
CA ILE A 61 -12.31 3.48 -4.29
C ILE A 61 -13.78 3.71 -3.93
N HIS A 62 -14.64 4.02 -4.90
CA HIS A 62 -16.07 4.17 -4.67
C HIS A 62 -16.70 2.89 -4.11
N ALA A 63 -16.41 1.74 -4.70
CA ALA A 63 -16.89 0.45 -4.20
C ALA A 63 -16.38 0.14 -2.78
N TYR A 64 -15.13 0.51 -2.48
CA TYR A 64 -14.56 0.39 -1.13
C TYR A 64 -15.28 1.24 -0.10
N VAL A 65 -15.52 2.53 -0.40
CA VAL A 65 -16.25 3.43 0.51
C VAL A 65 -17.69 2.96 0.71
N ASP A 66 -18.36 2.48 -0.34
CA ASP A 66 -19.72 1.95 -0.26
C ASP A 66 -19.79 0.71 0.64
N GLN A 67 -18.80 -0.19 0.55
CA GLN A 67 -18.71 -1.36 1.42
C GLN A 67 -18.52 -0.95 2.89
N LEU A 68 -17.63 0.02 3.16
CA LEU A 68 -17.45 0.54 4.51
C LEU A 68 -18.69 1.25 5.04
N ARG A 69 -19.41 1.98 4.19
CA ARG A 69 -20.68 2.63 4.56
C ARG A 69 -21.72 1.59 4.94
N LYS A 70 -21.89 0.53 4.14
CA LYS A 70 -22.80 -0.60 4.45
C LYS A 70 -22.47 -1.23 5.81
N VAL A 71 -21.22 -1.62 6.02
CA VAL A 71 -20.76 -2.24 7.29
C VAL A 71 -20.94 -1.28 8.46
N GLY A 72 -20.60 0.00 8.31
CA GLY A 72 -20.74 1.01 9.35
C GLY A 72 -22.21 1.25 9.75
N VAL A 73 -23.11 1.35 8.77
CA VAL A 73 -24.55 1.49 9.02
C VAL A 73 -25.11 0.24 9.70
N GLU A 74 -24.71 -0.96 9.27
CA GLU A 74 -25.11 -2.21 9.94
C GLU A 74 -24.62 -2.28 11.39
N ALA A 75 -23.38 -1.85 11.66
CA ALA A 75 -22.84 -1.79 13.01
C ALA A 75 -23.62 -0.80 13.89
N LEU A 76 -23.98 0.37 13.35
CA LEU A 76 -24.82 1.34 14.06
C LEU A 76 -26.23 0.79 14.34
N ARG A 77 -26.82 0.04 13.41
CA ARG A 77 -28.11 -0.63 13.59
C ARG A 77 -28.08 -1.74 14.65
N ARG A 78 -26.95 -2.43 14.80
CA ARG A 78 -26.77 -3.55 15.75
C ARG A 78 -26.37 -3.08 17.14
N ARG A 79 -25.84 -1.86 17.29
CA ARG A 79 -25.35 -1.35 18.58
C ARG A 79 -26.50 -1.22 19.58
N PRO A 80 -26.46 -1.91 20.74
CA PRO A 80 -27.48 -1.75 21.76
C PRO A 80 -27.39 -0.34 22.33
N ARG A 81 -28.43 0.48 22.12
CA ARG A 81 -28.52 1.81 22.72
C ARG A 81 -28.73 1.64 24.22
N VAL A 82 -27.82 2.17 25.03
CA VAL A 82 -28.05 2.37 26.46
C VAL A 82 -29.31 3.22 26.56
N LYS A 83 -30.32 2.73 27.31
CA LYS A 83 -31.67 3.30 27.37
C LYS A 83 -31.61 4.82 27.55
N ALA A 84 -31.79 5.55 26.45
CA ALA A 84 -32.17 6.95 26.54
C ALA A 84 -33.55 6.95 27.20
N VAL A 85 -33.63 7.55 28.39
CA VAL A 85 -34.86 7.78 29.14
C VAL A 85 -35.70 8.76 28.33
N VAL A 86 -36.43 8.26 27.34
CA VAL A 86 -37.39 9.04 26.57
C VAL A 86 -38.72 8.31 26.63
N ARG A 87 -39.59 8.86 27.49
CA ARG A 87 -41.04 8.67 27.48
C ARG A 87 -41.54 9.04 26.07
N GLY A 88 -42.17 8.09 25.39
CA GLY A 88 -42.72 8.32 24.06
C GLY A 88 -43.29 7.02 23.52
N GLU A 89 -44.62 6.93 23.56
CA GLU A 89 -45.47 5.87 23.03
C GLU A 89 -45.41 5.86 21.49
N GLY A 90 -45.15 4.69 20.90
CA GLY A 90 -45.22 4.48 19.45
C GLY A 90 -44.28 3.36 18.96
N PRO A 91 -44.61 2.68 17.84
CA PRO A 91 -43.77 1.62 17.28
C PRO A 91 -42.42 2.20 16.83
N ARG A 92 -41.35 1.89 17.57
CA ARG A 92 -40.01 2.39 17.27
C ARG A 92 -39.41 1.63 16.10
N PHE A 93 -39.55 2.15 14.88
CA PHE A 93 -38.68 1.75 13.78
C PHE A 93 -37.23 2.02 14.19
N LYS A 94 -36.32 1.09 13.88
CA LYS A 94 -34.88 1.20 14.18
C LYS A 94 -34.25 2.25 13.24
N THR A 95 -34.50 3.53 13.51
CA THR A 95 -33.88 4.64 12.78
C THR A 95 -32.47 4.89 13.33
N VAL A 96 -31.49 4.92 12.43
CA VAL A 96 -30.11 5.29 12.77
C VAL A 96 -30.10 6.79 13.10
N ASP A 97 -29.35 7.18 14.13
CA ASP A 97 -29.23 8.58 14.54
C ASP A 97 -28.43 9.35 13.47
N SER A 98 -28.93 10.51 13.05
CA SER A 98 -28.28 11.35 12.03
C SER A 98 -26.90 11.80 12.48
N ALA A 99 -26.72 12.13 13.77
CA ALA A 99 -25.43 12.57 14.30
C ALA A 99 -24.36 11.47 14.29
N GLU A 100 -24.76 10.21 14.45
CA GLU A 100 -23.85 9.07 14.34
C GLU A 100 -23.50 8.76 12.87
N LEU A 101 -24.44 8.97 11.95
CA LEU A 101 -24.21 8.84 10.51
C LEU A 101 -23.23 9.90 10.00
N GLU A 102 -23.41 11.17 10.38
CA GLU A 102 -22.48 12.25 9.99
C GLU A 102 -21.05 11.98 10.47
N LYS A 103 -20.90 11.47 11.70
CA LYS A 103 -19.59 11.06 12.23
C LYS A 103 -18.98 9.91 11.46
N LEU A 104 -19.79 8.94 11.04
CA LEU A 104 -19.35 7.83 10.20
C LEU A 104 -18.86 8.37 8.85
N GLU A 105 -19.64 9.23 8.19
CA GLU A 105 -19.29 9.79 6.88
C GLU A 105 -18.03 10.67 6.95
N ALA A 106 -17.88 11.51 7.96
CA ALA A 106 -16.67 12.31 8.18
C ALA A 106 -15.43 11.45 8.45
N ARG A 107 -15.60 10.27 9.06
CA ARG A 107 -14.51 9.31 9.20
C ARG A 107 -14.19 8.64 7.86
N LEU A 108 -15.21 8.22 7.12
CA LEU A 108 -15.02 7.57 5.82
C LEU A 108 -14.39 8.51 4.78
N SER A 109 -14.73 9.80 4.80
CA SER A 109 -14.11 10.79 3.92
C SER A 109 -12.60 10.93 4.20
N ARG A 110 -12.20 10.95 5.47
CA ARG A 110 -10.79 10.97 5.86
C ARG A 110 -10.06 9.67 5.50
N ASP A 111 -10.68 8.52 5.79
CA ASP A 111 -10.08 7.22 5.47
C ASP A 111 -9.94 7.06 3.93
N ARG A 112 -10.88 7.59 3.15
CA ARG A 112 -10.80 7.68 1.67
C ARG A 112 -9.59 8.49 1.22
N GLU A 113 -9.42 9.72 1.73
CA GLU A 113 -8.30 10.61 1.37
C GLU A 113 -6.94 9.97 1.69
N ILE A 114 -6.84 9.28 2.84
CA ILE A 114 -5.63 8.54 3.22
C ILE A 114 -5.31 7.44 2.20
N VAL A 115 -6.32 6.69 1.77
CA VAL A 115 -6.16 5.57 0.85
C VAL A 115 -5.81 6.06 -0.56
N GLU A 116 -6.49 7.09 -1.05
CA GLU A 116 -6.19 7.73 -2.34
C GLU A 116 -4.71 8.14 -2.41
N ARG A 117 -4.26 8.98 -1.46
CA ARG A 117 -2.89 9.48 -1.46
C ARG A 117 -1.85 8.39 -1.24
N ARG A 118 -2.10 7.43 -0.35
CA ARG A 118 -1.08 6.46 0.05
C ARG A 118 -0.97 5.28 -0.89
N VAL A 119 -2.08 4.81 -1.44
CA VAL A 119 -2.12 3.59 -2.28
C VAL A 119 -1.92 3.93 -3.75
N PHE A 120 -2.50 5.04 -4.23
CA PHE A 120 -2.52 5.37 -5.66
C PHE A 120 -1.57 6.51 -6.02
N ASP A 121 -1.45 7.56 -5.20
CA ASP A 121 -0.56 8.71 -5.52
C ASP A 121 0.90 8.52 -5.05
N GLY A 122 1.19 7.44 -4.33
CA GLY A 122 2.53 7.13 -3.85
C GLY A 122 3.06 8.04 -2.72
N ALA A 123 2.20 8.89 -2.14
CA ALA A 123 2.57 9.83 -1.09
C ALA A 123 3.24 9.12 0.11
N THR A 124 4.21 9.79 0.74
CA THR A 124 4.92 9.21 1.88
C THR A 124 4.02 9.18 3.12
N LEU A 125 4.35 8.32 4.09
CA LEU A 125 3.60 8.26 5.36
C LEU A 125 3.60 9.61 6.09
N ASP A 126 4.67 10.39 5.90
CA ASP A 126 4.90 11.66 6.57
C ASP A 126 4.01 12.74 5.97
N GLU A 127 3.95 12.84 4.64
CA GLU A 127 3.03 13.75 3.93
C GLU A 127 1.57 13.49 4.29
N VAL A 128 1.15 12.22 4.28
CA VAL A 128 -0.23 11.85 4.60
C VAL A 128 -0.56 12.12 6.07
N SER A 129 0.39 11.84 6.98
CA SER A 129 0.23 12.11 8.42
C SER A 129 0.10 13.61 8.71
N LEU A 130 0.92 14.44 8.05
CA LEU A 130 0.87 15.90 8.17
C LEU A 130 -0.44 16.48 7.62
N ALA A 131 -0.89 16.00 6.45
CA ALA A 131 -2.09 16.53 5.81
C ALA A 131 -3.39 16.14 6.56
N THR A 132 -3.44 14.94 7.13
CA THR A 132 -4.68 14.39 7.75
C THR A 132 -4.72 14.53 9.27
N GLY A 133 -3.60 14.89 9.90
CA GLY A 133 -3.46 14.95 11.37
C GLY A 133 -3.49 13.58 12.05
N VAL A 134 -3.40 12.49 11.29
CA VAL A 134 -3.44 11.10 11.78
C VAL A 134 -2.02 10.59 12.00
N THR A 135 -1.79 9.78 13.03
CA THR A 135 -0.47 9.20 13.29
C THR A 135 -0.03 8.27 12.16
N LYS A 136 1.29 8.21 11.88
CA LYS A 136 1.86 7.34 10.83
C LYS A 136 1.46 5.87 10.97
N GLU A 137 1.42 5.36 12.21
CA GLU A 137 0.99 3.99 12.46
C GLU A 137 -0.49 3.78 12.13
N ARG A 138 -1.35 4.76 12.44
CA ARG A 138 -2.76 4.68 12.07
C ARG A 138 -2.95 4.74 10.56
N VAL A 139 -2.22 5.61 9.86
CA VAL A 139 -2.18 5.65 8.37
C VAL A 139 -1.77 4.29 7.83
N ARG A 140 -0.73 3.67 8.40
CA ARG A 140 -0.26 2.33 7.99
C ARG A 140 -1.32 1.25 8.19
N GLN A 141 -2.03 1.27 9.31
CA GLN A 141 -3.12 0.33 9.58
C GLN A 141 -4.29 0.50 8.61
N ILE A 142 -4.73 1.74 8.37
CA ILE A 142 -5.79 2.05 7.41
C ILE A 142 -5.40 1.56 6.02
N THR A 143 -4.19 1.90 5.57
CA THR A 143 -3.66 1.48 4.25
C THR A 143 -3.60 -0.04 4.12
N ARG A 144 -3.13 -0.74 5.17
CA ARG A 144 -3.04 -2.21 5.17
C ARG A 144 -4.42 -2.86 5.12
N GLN A 145 -5.39 -2.32 5.85
CA GLN A 145 -6.75 -2.83 5.82
C GLN A 145 -7.43 -2.52 4.48
N ALA A 146 -7.24 -1.33 3.95
CA ALA A 146 -7.79 -0.88 2.68
C ALA A 146 -7.27 -1.73 1.52
N THR A 147 -5.96 -1.95 1.43
CA THR A 147 -5.38 -2.80 0.37
C THR A 147 -5.97 -4.20 0.38
N LYS A 148 -6.18 -4.81 1.55
CA LYS A 148 -6.85 -6.11 1.65
C LYS A 148 -8.28 -6.08 1.12
N LEU A 149 -9.09 -5.11 1.56
CA LEU A 149 -10.47 -4.97 1.12
C LEU A 149 -10.58 -4.64 -0.38
N LEU A 150 -9.71 -3.76 -0.89
CA LEU A 150 -9.64 -3.42 -2.31
C LEU A 150 -9.32 -4.66 -3.15
N THR A 151 -8.40 -5.53 -2.70
CA THR A 151 -8.11 -6.78 -3.40
C THR A 151 -9.28 -7.76 -3.38
N GLU A 152 -10.03 -7.83 -2.28
CA GLU A 152 -11.23 -8.67 -2.18
C GLU A 152 -12.32 -8.14 -3.15
N ILE A 153 -12.58 -6.83 -3.15
CA ILE A 153 -13.54 -6.19 -4.06
C ILE A 153 -13.13 -6.37 -5.53
N ALA A 154 -11.84 -6.21 -5.84
CA ALA A 154 -11.33 -6.40 -7.18
C ALA A 154 -11.45 -7.86 -7.66
N ALA A 155 -11.32 -8.83 -6.76
CA ALA A 155 -11.47 -10.25 -7.07
C ALA A 155 -12.94 -10.65 -7.30
N GLU A 156 -13.87 -10.04 -6.59
CA GLU A 156 -15.31 -10.31 -6.73
C GLU A 156 -15.92 -9.67 -7.98
N ALA A 157 -15.40 -8.52 -8.42
CA ALA A 157 -15.99 -7.77 -9.52
C ALA A 157 -15.37 -8.13 -10.89
N PRO A 158 -16.16 -8.68 -11.84
CA PRO A 158 -15.65 -9.18 -13.13
C PRO A 158 -15.01 -8.09 -14.00
N ARG A 159 -15.41 -6.82 -13.82
CA ARG A 159 -14.83 -5.66 -14.52
C ARG A 159 -13.33 -5.46 -14.27
N PHE A 160 -12.79 -5.98 -13.17
CA PHE A 160 -11.37 -5.87 -12.83
C PHE A 160 -10.55 -7.13 -13.17
N ALA A 161 -11.19 -8.20 -13.67
CA ALA A 161 -10.52 -9.48 -13.93
C ALA A 161 -9.38 -9.37 -14.97
N VAL A 162 -9.61 -8.61 -16.05
CA VAL A 162 -8.61 -8.39 -17.12
C VAL A 162 -7.36 -7.69 -16.59
N MET A 163 -7.54 -6.73 -15.66
CA MET A 163 -6.45 -6.02 -15.00
C MET A 163 -5.66 -6.94 -14.08
N ALA A 164 -6.34 -7.82 -13.33
CA ALA A 164 -5.71 -8.79 -12.43
C ALA A 164 -4.83 -9.79 -13.20
N ASP A 165 -5.29 -10.26 -14.37
CA ASP A 165 -4.51 -11.17 -15.20
C ASP A 165 -3.28 -10.48 -15.81
N LYS A 166 -3.41 -9.23 -16.26
CA LYS A 166 -2.28 -8.42 -16.73
C LYS A 166 -1.26 -8.15 -15.62
N ALA A 167 -1.72 -7.84 -14.41
CA ALA A 167 -0.85 -7.63 -13.24
C ALA A 167 -0.08 -8.90 -12.87
N ARG A 168 -0.72 -10.08 -12.90
CA ARG A 168 -0.06 -11.36 -12.65
C ARG A 168 1.03 -11.71 -13.66
N ARG A 169 0.87 -11.30 -14.92
CA ARG A 169 1.86 -11.53 -15.99
C ARG A 169 3.04 -10.56 -15.93
N THR A 170 2.83 -9.35 -15.44
CA THR A 170 3.83 -8.27 -15.41
C THR A 170 4.61 -8.22 -14.10
N MET A 171 4.00 -8.67 -12.99
CA MET A 171 4.67 -8.69 -11.69
C MET A 171 5.65 -9.87 -11.59
N PRO A 172 6.92 -9.63 -11.20
CA PRO A 172 7.83 -10.73 -10.87
C PRO A 172 7.24 -11.55 -9.72
N PRO A 173 7.46 -12.88 -9.69
CA PRO A 173 6.93 -13.73 -8.64
C PRO A 173 7.39 -13.20 -7.28
N ALA A 174 6.44 -13.06 -6.35
CA ALA A 174 6.70 -12.52 -5.02
C ALA A 174 7.85 -13.31 -4.39
N ARG A 175 8.99 -12.64 -4.18
CA ARG A 175 10.17 -13.25 -3.56
C ARG A 175 9.72 -13.83 -2.22
N PRO A 176 9.97 -15.13 -1.95
CA PRO A 176 9.56 -15.73 -0.69
C PRO A 176 10.13 -14.87 0.44
N ARG A 177 9.23 -14.38 1.32
CA ARG A 177 9.64 -13.68 2.52
C ARG A 177 10.52 -14.65 3.27
N ARG A 178 11.80 -14.32 3.46
CA ARG A 178 12.72 -15.09 4.32
C ARG A 178 12.05 -15.15 5.69
N SER A 179 11.45 -16.30 5.98
CA SER A 179 10.76 -16.58 7.22
C SER A 179 11.81 -16.73 8.30
N GLY A 180 12.03 -15.67 9.07
CA GLY A 180 12.80 -15.74 10.31
C GLY A 180 14.30 -15.95 10.11
N THR A 181 15.08 -15.12 10.79
CA THR A 181 16.40 -15.50 11.26
C THR A 181 16.34 -16.94 11.78
N ALA A 182 17.18 -17.83 11.25
CA ALA A 182 17.42 -19.13 11.87
C ALA A 182 17.63 -18.88 13.36
N LYS A 183 16.88 -19.57 14.23
CA LYS A 183 17.12 -19.54 15.67
C LYS A 183 18.54 -20.06 15.87
N VAL A 184 19.51 -19.17 15.98
CA VAL A 184 20.86 -19.54 16.39
C VAL A 184 20.69 -20.06 17.81
N PRO A 185 20.90 -21.36 18.08
CA PRO A 185 20.81 -21.87 19.44
C PRO A 185 21.83 -21.11 20.29
N LEU A 186 21.39 -20.62 21.45
CA LEU A 186 22.28 -19.96 22.43
C LEU A 186 23.32 -20.93 22.99
N LEU A 187 23.08 -22.24 22.88
CA LEU A 187 24.04 -23.27 23.26
C LEU A 187 24.93 -23.63 22.06
N PRO A 188 26.24 -23.84 22.30
CA PRO A 188 27.13 -24.39 21.30
C PRO A 188 26.65 -25.79 20.88
N ASP A 189 26.70 -26.08 19.57
CA ASP A 189 26.28 -27.37 19.03
C ASP A 189 27.19 -28.49 19.55
N PRO A 190 26.68 -29.45 20.35
CA PRO A 190 27.49 -30.53 20.90
C PRO A 190 28.05 -31.46 19.81
N GLY A 191 27.51 -31.43 18.58
CA GLY A 191 28.00 -32.19 17.45
C GLY A 191 29.20 -31.57 16.74
N ALA A 192 29.52 -30.30 17.00
CA ALA A 192 30.58 -29.59 16.30
C ALA A 192 31.96 -30.14 16.66
N LEU A 193 32.82 -30.31 15.65
CA LEU A 193 34.13 -30.97 15.80
C LEU A 193 35.04 -30.30 16.84
N HIS A 194 34.93 -28.99 17.03
CA HIS A 194 35.69 -28.24 18.03
C HIS A 194 35.20 -28.46 19.47
N ASN A 195 33.95 -28.92 19.66
CA ASN A 195 33.38 -29.23 20.98
C ASN A 195 33.64 -30.67 21.42
N ARG A 196 34.10 -31.55 20.51
CA ARG A 196 34.48 -32.95 20.85
C ARG A 196 35.83 -33.08 21.55
N LEU A 197 36.61 -32.00 21.58
CA LEU A 197 37.96 -32.00 22.16
C LEU A 197 37.96 -31.68 23.67
N ALA A 198 36.82 -31.32 24.25
CA ALA A 198 36.69 -31.05 25.67
C ALA A 198 35.94 -32.20 26.36
N HIS A 199 36.68 -33.04 27.08
CA HIS A 199 36.14 -34.03 28.00
C HIS A 199 36.12 -33.44 29.41
N VAL A 200 34.94 -33.29 30.01
CA VAL A 200 34.78 -32.87 31.41
C VAL A 200 34.43 -34.11 32.21
N GLU A 201 35.39 -34.58 33.01
CA GLU A 201 35.20 -35.67 33.96
C GLU A 201 34.88 -35.04 35.33
N ALA A 202 33.72 -35.36 35.90
CA ALA A 202 33.38 -34.95 37.25
C ALA A 202 34.16 -35.83 38.23
N ILE A 203 35.16 -35.25 38.91
CA ILE A 203 35.86 -35.93 40.00
C ILE A 203 34.94 -35.92 41.22
N GLU A 204 34.41 -37.08 41.60
CA GLU A 204 33.66 -37.27 42.83
C GLU A 204 34.59 -37.05 44.04
N ALA A 205 34.45 -35.91 44.71
CA ALA A 205 35.13 -35.61 45.95
C ALA A 205 34.35 -36.18 47.14
N GLU A 206 34.38 -37.50 47.34
CA GLU A 206 34.00 -38.11 48.62
C GLU A 206 35.05 -39.09 49.11
N ARG A 207 36.06 -38.55 49.80
CA ARG A 207 36.72 -39.12 50.99
C ARG A 207 37.73 -38.13 51.57
N ALA A 208 37.22 -36.99 52.03
CA ALA A 208 37.90 -36.18 53.02
C ALA A 208 36.88 -35.82 54.10
N SER A 209 36.70 -36.78 54.99
CA SER A 209 36.01 -36.66 56.27
C SER A 209 36.47 -35.41 57.02
N TYR A 210 35.60 -34.41 57.14
CA TYR A 210 35.65 -33.46 58.24
C TYR A 210 34.25 -33.30 58.83
N ALA A 211 34.24 -33.47 60.15
CA ALA A 211 33.08 -33.65 60.98
C ALA A 211 32.17 -32.42 61.01
N THR A 212 30.87 -32.68 60.95
CA THR A 212 29.81 -31.74 61.31
C THR A 212 29.76 -31.51 62.83
N PRO A 213 29.73 -30.25 63.31
CA PRO A 213 29.13 -29.94 64.61
C PRO A 213 27.70 -29.39 64.46
N VAL A 214 26.73 -30.27 64.74
CA VAL A 214 25.58 -30.13 65.66
C VAL A 214 24.97 -28.73 65.97
N LEU A 215 23.72 -28.52 65.52
CA LEU A 215 22.50 -27.93 66.17
C LEU A 215 22.52 -26.51 66.82
N PRO A 216 21.39 -25.95 67.31
CA PRO A 216 20.12 -25.59 66.65
C PRO A 216 19.66 -24.13 67.01
N VAL A 217 18.70 -23.53 66.30
CA VAL A 217 17.90 -22.40 66.87
C VAL A 217 16.43 -22.57 66.50
N ALA A 218 15.62 -22.66 67.56
CA ALA A 218 14.16 -22.77 67.55
C ALA A 218 13.47 -21.39 67.53
N GLN A 219 12.13 -21.43 67.51
CA GLN A 219 11.11 -20.38 67.76
C GLN A 219 10.46 -19.82 66.47
N LEU A 220 9.14 -19.66 66.32
CA LEU A 220 7.98 -19.56 67.24
C LEU A 220 6.76 -20.29 66.59
N VAL A 221 5.91 -21.09 67.24
CA VAL A 221 5.03 -20.93 68.43
C VAL A 221 3.66 -20.29 68.10
N LEU A 222 2.60 -21.05 68.47
CA LEU A 222 1.16 -20.73 68.72
C LEU A 222 0.28 -20.44 67.49
N HIS A 223 -0.92 -21.04 67.30
CA HIS A 223 -1.88 -21.68 68.20
C HIS A 223 -2.49 -22.95 67.59
#